data_AF-A0A5R2MXI1-F1
#
_entry.id   AF-A0A5R2MXI1-F1
#
_cell.length_a   1.000
_cell.length_b   1.000
_cell.length_c   1.000
_cell.angle_alpha   90.00
_cell.angle_beta   90.00
_cell.angle_gamma   90.00
#
_symmetry.space_group_name_H-M   'P 1'
#
loop_
_entity.id
_entity.type
_entity.pdbx_description
1 polymer ?
#
loop_
_entity_poly.entity_id
_entity_poly.type
_entity_poly.pdbx_seq_one_letter_code
_entity_poly.pdbx_strand_id
1 'polypeptide(L)'
;DVVWLAHATARYLMVTGDATILKEQLPFLDGQALGEGEHDAFFTPEISKKTVSLYDHCARALDLAIKRSSPAGLPLILGGDWNDGMNRVGEHGKGESVWLGWFLLKTLGDFAAVAKT
;
A
#
# COMPACT_ATOMS: atom_id res chain seq x y z
N ASP A 1 -3.60 1.38 -4.16
CA ASP A 1 -3.09 0.16 -3.51
C ASP A 1 -1.80 0.46 -2.77
N VAL A 2 -1.58 -0.18 -1.62
CA VAL A 2 -0.54 0.18 -0.64
C VAL A 2 0.86 -0.37 -0.97
N VAL A 3 0.99 -1.43 -1.78
CA VAL A 3 2.30 -2.03 -2.08
C VAL A 3 2.99 -1.32 -3.25
N TRP A 4 2.20 -0.86 -4.23
CA TRP A 4 2.73 -0.20 -5.44
C TRP A 4 3.57 1.03 -5.17
N LEU A 5 3.25 1.82 -4.15
CA LEU A 5 4.01 3.03 -3.81
C LEU A 5 5.48 2.67 -3.50
N ALA A 6 5.68 1.74 -2.57
CA ALA A 6 7.01 1.30 -2.19
C ALA A 6 7.73 0.58 -3.34
N HIS A 7 7.00 -0.21 -4.15
CA HIS A 7 7.56 -0.87 -5.33
C HIS A 7 8.11 0.13 -6.35
N ALA A 8 7.31 1.13 -6.72
CA ALA A 8 7.69 2.17 -7.66
C ALA A 8 8.86 3.02 -7.12
N THR A 9 8.81 3.39 -5.84
CA THR A 9 9.90 4.12 -5.18
C THR A 9 11.20 3.30 -5.18
N ALA A 10 11.18 2.02 -4.79
CA ALA A 10 12.37 1.17 -4.85
C ALA A 10 12.94 1.06 -6.26
N ARG A 11 12.06 0.93 -7.28
CA ARG A 11 12.48 0.89 -8.68
C ARG A 11 13.10 2.21 -9.13
N TYR A 12 12.51 3.35 -8.75
CA TYR A 12 13.05 4.67 -9.03
C TYR A 12 14.47 4.79 -8.45
N LEU A 13 14.63 4.52 -7.15
CA LEU A 13 15.93 4.60 -6.47
C LEU A 13 16.99 3.72 -7.14
N MET A 14 16.64 2.48 -7.49
CA MET A 14 17.56 1.56 -8.16
C MET A 14 18.01 2.07 -9.55
N VAL A 15 17.12 2.73 -10.29
CA VAL A 15 17.41 3.19 -11.65
C VAL A 15 18.14 4.54 -11.65
N THR A 16 17.78 5.45 -10.75
CA THR A 16 18.29 6.83 -10.76
C THR A 16 19.41 7.06 -9.75
N GLY A 17 19.47 6.28 -8.67
CA GLY A 17 20.35 6.52 -7.53
C GLY A 17 19.94 7.72 -6.66
N ASP A 18 18.83 8.39 -6.99
CA ASP A 18 18.40 9.61 -6.31
C ASP A 18 17.63 9.30 -5.02
N ALA A 19 18.38 9.16 -3.93
CA ALA A 19 17.81 8.96 -2.60
C ALA A 19 17.18 10.22 -1.98
N THR A 20 17.33 11.40 -2.60
CA THR A 20 16.79 12.65 -2.01
C THR A 20 15.27 12.68 -2.05
N ILE A 21 14.66 12.02 -3.03
CA ILE A 21 13.20 11.89 -3.17
C ILE A 21 12.52 11.31 -1.91
N LEU A 22 13.23 10.48 -1.12
CA LEU A 22 12.69 9.88 0.09
C LEU A 22 12.37 10.90 1.18
N LYS A 23 13.02 12.07 1.14
CA LYS A 23 12.86 13.16 2.09
C LYS A 23 11.77 14.16 1.70
N GLU A 24 11.18 14.01 0.52
CA GLU A 24 10.11 14.88 0.05
C GLU A 24 8.91 14.81 1.00
N GLN A 25 8.46 15.97 1.48
CA GLN A 25 7.37 16.07 2.44
C GLN A 25 6.04 16.15 1.71
N LEU A 26 5.20 15.13 1.89
CA LEU A 26 3.92 14.98 1.20
C LEU A 26 2.77 14.93 2.20
N PRO A 27 1.66 15.64 1.94
CA PRO A 27 0.48 15.59 2.79
C PRO A 27 -0.27 14.25 2.63
N PHE A 28 -1.03 13.88 3.66
CA PHE A 28 -2.11 12.91 3.50
C PHE A 28 -3.35 13.55 2.86
N LEU A 29 -4.29 12.71 2.47
CA LEU A 29 -5.63 13.14 2.10
C LEU A 29 -6.60 12.81 3.24
N ASP A 30 -7.46 13.76 3.57
CA ASP A 30 -8.57 13.58 4.49
C ASP A 30 -9.84 13.27 3.69
N GLY A 31 -10.62 12.33 4.21
CA GLY A 31 -11.83 11.85 3.55
C GLY A 31 -12.76 11.15 4.53
N GLN A 32 -14.01 10.97 4.12
CA GLN A 32 -14.97 10.26 4.97
C GLN A 32 -14.53 8.80 5.16
N ALA A 33 -14.63 8.31 6.39
CA ALA A 33 -14.51 6.88 6.64
C ALA A 33 -15.69 6.15 5.98
N LEU A 34 -15.44 4.95 5.47
CA LEU A 34 -16.51 4.10 4.96
C LEU A 34 -17.45 3.70 6.09
N GLY A 35 -18.76 3.79 5.84
CA GLY A 35 -19.79 3.28 6.72
C GLY A 35 -19.81 1.75 6.78
N GLU A 36 -20.63 1.20 7.66
CA GLU A 36 -20.84 -0.24 7.73
C GLU A 36 -21.45 -0.76 6.41
N GLY A 37 -20.78 -1.74 5.78
CA GLY A 37 -21.22 -2.32 4.51
C GLY A 37 -20.89 -1.49 3.27
N GLU A 38 -20.29 -0.31 3.42
CA GLU A 38 -19.80 0.47 2.28
C GLU A 38 -18.44 -0.07 1.81
N HIS A 39 -18.34 -0.40 0.52
CA HIS A 39 -17.10 -0.83 -0.10
C HIS A 39 -16.24 0.36 -0.55
N ASP A 40 -16.87 1.40 -1.08
CA ASP A 40 -16.21 2.58 -1.63
C ASP A 40 -17.03 3.85 -1.38
N ALA A 41 -16.35 4.99 -1.41
CA ALA A 41 -16.95 6.32 -1.31
C ALA A 41 -16.38 7.24 -2.40
N PHE A 42 -17.26 7.82 -3.21
CA PHE A 42 -16.88 8.75 -4.27
C PHE A 42 -17.05 10.20 -3.80
N PHE A 43 -15.95 10.89 -3.58
CA PHE A 43 -15.91 12.29 -3.17
C PHE A 43 -14.58 12.94 -3.58
N THR A 44 -14.53 14.27 -3.55
CA THR A 44 -13.26 15.01 -3.69
C THR A 44 -12.60 15.09 -2.31
N PRO A 45 -11.43 14.46 -2.09
CA PRO A 45 -10.77 14.50 -0.79
C PRO A 45 -10.16 15.88 -0.50
N GLU A 46 -10.03 16.20 0.78
CA GLU A 46 -9.32 17.39 1.23
C GLU A 46 -7.85 17.07 1.47
N ILE A 47 -6.97 18.06 1.33
CA ILE A 47 -5.55 17.90 1.65
C ILE A 47 -5.38 18.06 3.15
N SER A 48 -4.84 17.03 3.80
CA SER A 48 -4.57 17.05 5.22
C SER A 48 -3.43 17.99 5.57
N LYS A 49 -3.50 18.64 6.74
CA LYS A 49 -2.36 19.40 7.30
C LYS A 49 -1.21 18.51 7.75
N LYS A 50 -1.45 17.21 7.91
CA LYS A 50 -0.44 16.24 8.31
C LYS A 50 0.43 15.89 7.11
N THR A 51 1.72 16.17 7.23
CA THR A 51 2.74 15.84 6.23
C THR A 51 3.76 14.88 6.83
N VAL A 52 4.26 13.97 6.00
CA VAL A 52 5.38 13.08 6.33
C VAL A 52 6.23 12.88 5.08
N SER A 53 7.42 12.30 5.25
CA SER A 53 8.30 12.02 4.13
C SER A 53 7.71 10.97 3.19
N LEU A 54 8.13 10.94 1.92
CA LEU A 54 7.78 9.85 1.00
C LEU A 54 8.19 8.48 1.57
N TYR A 55 9.32 8.41 2.26
CA TYR A 55 9.75 7.22 2.98
C TYR A 55 8.70 6.75 4.00
N ASP A 56 8.19 7.66 4.84
CA ASP A 56 7.20 7.34 5.86
C ASP A 56 5.88 6.87 5.24
N HIS A 57 5.47 7.44 4.10
CA HIS A 57 4.31 6.96 3.34
C HIS A 57 4.53 5.52 2.87
N CYS A 58 5.69 5.22 2.28
CA CYS A 58 6.04 3.86 1.84
C CYS A 58 6.05 2.86 3.01
N ALA A 59 6.71 3.20 4.12
CA ALA A 59 6.82 2.33 5.29
C ALA A 59 5.44 2.03 5.90
N ARG A 60 4.60 3.05 6.09
CA ARG A 60 3.22 2.87 6.59
C ARG A 60 2.37 2.01 5.64
N ALA A 61 2.55 2.17 4.33
CA ALA A 61 1.82 1.42 3.34
C ALA A 61 2.22 -0.07 3.35
N LEU A 62 3.52 -0.38 3.48
CA LEU A 62 4.02 -1.74 3.65
C LEU A 62 3.58 -2.37 4.98
N ASP A 63 3.65 -1.64 6.09
CA ASP A 63 3.13 -2.09 7.38
C ASP A 63 1.64 -2.43 7.31
N LEU A 64 0.87 -1.59 6.61
CA LEU A 64 -0.56 -1.82 6.39
C LEU A 64 -0.81 -3.05 5.52
N ALA A 65 -0.01 -3.28 4.48
CA ALA A 65 -0.09 -4.48 3.65
C ALA A 65 0.17 -5.75 4.47
N ILE A 66 1.20 -5.75 5.33
CA ILE A 66 1.52 -6.87 6.23
C ILE A 66 0.37 -7.12 7.22
N LYS A 67 -0.15 -6.06 7.85
CA LYS A 67 -1.29 -6.15 8.78
C LYS A 67 -2.56 -6.70 8.13
N ARG A 68 -2.71 -6.53 6.82
CA ARG A 68 -3.83 -7.06 6.02
C ARG A 68 -3.58 -8.49 5.55
N SER A 69 -2.84 -9.28 6.31
CA SER A 69 -2.67 -10.72 6.05
C SER A 69 -3.64 -11.54 6.87
N SER A 70 -4.06 -12.68 6.32
CA SER A 70 -4.88 -13.66 7.02
C SER A 70 -4.07 -14.38 8.11
N PRO A 71 -4.72 -15.17 8.99
CA PRO A 71 -4.02 -16.06 9.92
C PRO A 71 -3.13 -17.10 9.25
N ALA A 72 -3.34 -17.42 7.97
CA ALA A 72 -2.48 -18.31 7.19
C ALA A 72 -1.22 -17.61 6.66
N GLY A 73 -1.11 -16.29 6.83
CA GLY A 73 0.05 -15.49 6.45
C GLY A 73 0.04 -14.97 5.01
N LEU A 74 -1.06 -15.16 4.26
CA LEU A 74 -1.23 -14.59 2.92
C LEU A 74 -1.96 -13.24 2.99
N PRO A 75 -1.65 -12.27 2.10
CA PRO A 75 -2.42 -11.04 2.01
C PRO A 75 -3.89 -11.32 1.70
N LEU A 76 -4.78 -10.67 2.45
CA LEU A 76 -6.19 -10.62 2.12
C LEU A 76 -6.37 -9.85 0.82
N ILE A 77 -7.19 -10.38 -0.09
CA ILE A 77 -7.50 -9.72 -1.36
C ILE A 77 -8.42 -8.52 -1.17
N LEU A 78 -9.13 -8.42 -0.03
CA LEU A 78 -10.09 -7.35 0.26
C LEU A 78 -11.09 -7.16 -0.90
N GLY A 79 -11.29 -5.92 -1.37
CA GLY A 79 -12.16 -5.61 -2.51
C GLY A 79 -11.59 -5.99 -3.88
N GLY A 80 -10.37 -6.52 -3.96
CA GLY A 80 -9.71 -6.91 -5.21
C GLY A 80 -8.18 -6.81 -5.13
N ASP A 81 -7.48 -7.52 -6.01
CA ASP A 81 -6.05 -7.30 -6.28
C ASP A 81 -5.87 -6.48 -7.56
N TRP A 82 -4.83 -6.74 -8.36
CA TRP A 82 -4.67 -6.08 -9.66
C TRP A 82 -5.79 -6.42 -10.65
N ASN A 83 -6.49 -7.54 -10.47
CA ASN A 83 -7.62 -7.93 -11.30
C ASN A 83 -8.94 -7.46 -10.66
N ASP A 84 -9.48 -6.35 -11.17
CA ASP A 84 -10.77 -5.78 -10.75
C ASP A 84 -11.94 -6.79 -10.84
N GLY A 85 -11.86 -7.79 -11.72
CA GLY A 85 -12.88 -8.82 -11.86
C GLY A 85 -12.98 -9.79 -10.67
N MET A 86 -12.00 -9.79 -9.76
CA MET A 86 -11.95 -10.64 -8.57
C MET A 86 -12.58 -9.97 -7.33
N ASN A 87 -13.40 -8.93 -7.53
CA ASN A 87 -13.97 -8.09 -6.48
C ASN A 87 -14.87 -8.80 -5.45
N ARG A 88 -15.38 -10.00 -5.76
CA ARG A 88 -16.21 -10.79 -4.84
C ARG A 88 -15.41 -11.78 -3.97
N VAL A 89 -14.13 -12.00 -4.27
CA VAL A 89 -13.34 -13.03 -3.58
C VAL A 89 -13.11 -12.66 -2.11
N GLY A 90 -12.92 -11.37 -1.81
CA GLY A 90 -12.68 -10.87 -0.46
C GLY A 90 -13.82 -10.04 0.13
N GLU A 91 -15.02 -10.04 -0.47
CA GLU A 91 -16.15 -9.21 -0.03
C GLU A 91 -16.58 -9.45 1.42
N HIS A 92 -16.27 -10.65 1.96
CA HIS A 92 -16.52 -11.04 3.34
C HIS A 92 -15.25 -11.08 4.21
N GLY A 93 -14.16 -10.46 3.77
CA GLY A 93 -12.90 -10.35 4.52
C GLY A 93 -12.11 -11.65 4.66
N LYS A 94 -12.35 -12.64 3.80
CA LYS A 94 -11.72 -13.98 3.89
C LYS A 94 -10.87 -14.37 2.69
N GLY A 95 -11.08 -13.74 1.53
CA GLY A 95 -10.32 -14.04 0.33
C GLY A 95 -8.85 -13.68 0.49
N GLU A 96 -7.97 -14.49 -0.08
CA GLU A 96 -6.52 -14.32 -0.06
C GLU A 96 -6.00 -14.19 -1.50
N SER A 97 -4.92 -13.43 -1.70
CA SER A 97 -4.24 -13.34 -3.00
C SER A 97 -2.79 -13.76 -2.87
N VAL A 98 -2.47 -14.92 -3.46
CA VAL A 98 -1.09 -15.40 -3.62
C VAL A 98 -0.28 -14.42 -4.46
N TRP A 99 -0.91 -13.80 -5.48
CA TRP A 99 -0.26 -12.80 -6.33
C TRP A 99 0.17 -11.57 -5.51
N LEU A 100 -0.71 -11.03 -4.65
CA LEU A 100 -0.32 -9.98 -3.72
C LEU A 100 0.79 -10.44 -2.77
N GLY A 101 0.79 -11.71 -2.35
CA GLY A 101 1.86 -12.30 -1.56
C GLY A 101 3.23 -12.20 -2.23
N TRP A 102 3.34 -12.64 -3.49
CA TRP A 102 4.57 -12.51 -4.28
C TRP A 102 4.98 -11.05 -4.48
N PHE A 103 4.01 -10.19 -4.77
CA PHE A 103 4.27 -8.77 -5.01
C PHE A 103 4.77 -8.06 -3.75
N LEU A 104 4.17 -8.34 -2.60
CA LEU A 104 4.59 -7.83 -1.30
C LEU A 104 5.98 -8.36 -0.92
N LEU A 105 6.24 -9.66 -1.08
CA LEU A 105 7.54 -10.26 -0.79
C LEU A 105 8.66 -9.62 -1.61
N LYS A 106 8.46 -9.45 -2.92
CA LYS A 106 9.44 -8.80 -3.80
C LYS A 106 9.70 -7.36 -3.36
N THR A 107 8.62 -6.62 -3.08
CA THR A 107 8.71 -5.21 -2.69
C THR A 107 9.40 -5.03 -1.35
N LEU A 108 9.11 -5.87 -0.36
CA LEU A 108 9.82 -5.87 0.93
C LEU A 108 11.31 -6.17 0.75
N GLY A 109 11.66 -7.15 -0.09
CA GLY A 109 13.05 -7.46 -0.41
C GLY A 109 13.82 -6.29 -1.01
N ASP A 110 13.21 -5.59 -1.98
CA ASP A 110 13.82 -4.43 -2.63
C ASP A 110 13.90 -3.21 -1.70
N PHE A 111 12.83 -2.97 -0.93
CA PHE A 111 12.74 -1.82 -0.03
C PHE A 111 13.58 -1.99 1.24
N ALA A 112 13.94 -3.23 1.62
CA ALA A 112 14.80 -3.49 2.78
C ALA A 112 16.18 -2.83 2.69
N ALA A 113 16.70 -2.58 1.48
CA ALA A 113 17.94 -1.84 1.29
C ALA A 113 17.80 -0.36 1.68
N VAL A 114 16.59 0.19 1.56
CA VAL A 114 16.24 1.58 1.92
C VAL A 114 16.05 1.74 3.42
N ALA A 115 15.52 0.72 4.11
CA ALA A 115 15.25 0.77 5.55
C ALA A 115 16.49 0.68 6.45
N LYS A 116 17.68 0.41 5.88
CA LYS A 116 18.94 0.21 6.61
C LYS A 116 19.83 1.45 6.68
N THR A 117 19.39 2.58 6.13
CA THR A 117 20.15 3.85 6.11
C THR A 117 19.67 4.85 7.13
#